data_AF-A0A844M820-F1
#
_entry.id   AF-A0A844M820-F1
#
_cell.length_a   1.000
_cell.length_b   1.000
_cell.length_c   1.000
_cell.angle_alpha   90.00
_cell.angle_beta   90.00
_cell.angle_gamma   90.00
#
_symmetry.space_group_name_H-M   'P 1'
#
loop_
_entity.id
_entity.type
_entity.pdbx_description
1 polymer ?
#
loop_
_entity_poly.entity_id
_entity_poly.type
_entity_poly.pdbx_seq_one_letter_code
_entity_poly.pdbx_strand_id
1 'polypeptide(L)'
;MLKDLGLALATLSKFLTGKPVDYQNFQEICLKLGLDWLAIADLGETAPEAQVSAKSEPKSVTARLDWGEASDVSVFYGRTVELQTLQKWIVHDRCRLVAVLGMGGIGKTTLVARVTTNLQANFDYIIWRSLRNAPPLNNLLADLVPFVSDQQETKAEINRLIYYLRSSRCLLILDNWETIFQGGDYVGQYLPGYEGYGELLRVISEATHQSCLILTSREKPAEIAAFEGVELEVRTLTLQGSQEIGQALVQAKGLSGTQAQKQELCDRYSNTPLAVLEGDTDQIWSVAFSPDGQSLASTSVDCTVRLWDIHTGKTRKILRGHTHWVLCADFSDREAILVSGSADATIKLWDVNTGECVKTLIAERAYEGMNITGVTGITAAQKLTLKALGAVEEE
;
A
#
# COMPACT_ATOMS: atom_id res chain seq x y z
N MET A 1 -26.15 27.73 -39.67
CA MET A 1 -24.82 27.86 -39.05
C MET A 1 -24.87 27.92 -37.51
N LEU A 2 -25.87 28.55 -36.87
CA LEU A 2 -25.94 28.67 -35.38
C LEU A 2 -26.84 27.66 -34.64
N LYS A 3 -27.58 26.77 -35.34
CA LYS A 3 -28.50 25.80 -34.71
C LYS A 3 -27.81 24.52 -34.20
N ASP A 4 -26.55 24.27 -34.57
CA ASP A 4 -25.82 23.03 -34.25
C ASP A 4 -24.92 23.13 -33.00
N LEU A 5 -25.02 24.21 -32.20
CA LEU A 5 -24.15 24.40 -31.03
C LEU A 5 -24.54 23.59 -29.78
N GLY A 6 -25.66 22.87 -29.80
CA GLY A 6 -26.18 22.11 -28.65
C GLY A 6 -26.66 22.97 -27.48
N LEU A 7 -26.70 24.30 -27.65
CA LEU A 7 -27.11 25.27 -26.64
C LEU A 7 -28.54 25.74 -26.91
N ALA A 8 -29.28 26.08 -25.84
CA ALA A 8 -30.63 26.58 -25.95
C ALA A 8 -30.68 27.87 -26.80
N LEU A 9 -31.63 27.95 -27.75
CA LEU A 9 -31.80 29.10 -28.65
C LEU A 9 -31.96 30.43 -27.90
N ALA A 10 -32.54 30.41 -26.69
CA ALA A 10 -32.67 31.58 -25.84
C ALA A 10 -31.31 32.11 -25.35
N THR A 11 -30.35 31.23 -25.04
CA THR A 11 -29.00 31.58 -24.59
C THR A 11 -28.18 32.18 -25.73
N LEU A 12 -28.25 31.57 -26.92
CA LEU A 12 -27.61 32.11 -28.13
C LEU A 12 -28.20 33.47 -28.54
N SER A 13 -29.53 33.65 -28.41
CA SER A 13 -30.18 34.93 -28.67
C SER A 13 -29.74 36.03 -27.69
N LYS A 14 -29.59 35.70 -26.40
CA LYS A 14 -29.07 36.66 -25.39
C LYS A 14 -27.65 37.08 -25.71
N PHE A 15 -26.76 36.13 -26.02
CA PHE A 15 -25.38 36.40 -26.41
C PHE A 15 -25.30 37.34 -27.63
N LEU A 16 -26.05 37.03 -28.71
CA LEU A 16 -26.04 37.84 -29.95
C LEU A 16 -26.69 39.22 -29.80
N THR A 17 -27.51 39.42 -28.77
CA THR A 17 -28.19 40.72 -28.51
C THR A 17 -27.52 41.51 -27.38
N GLY A 18 -26.36 41.08 -26.89
CA GLY A 18 -25.61 41.76 -25.83
C GLY A 18 -26.29 41.71 -24.46
N LYS A 19 -27.19 40.76 -24.23
CA LYS A 19 -27.82 40.54 -22.92
C LYS A 19 -26.93 39.64 -22.06
N PRO A 20 -26.99 39.76 -20.71
CA PRO A 20 -26.17 38.96 -19.81
C PRO A 20 -26.38 37.45 -20.01
N VAL A 21 -25.26 36.73 -20.08
CA VAL A 21 -25.19 35.27 -20.17
C VAL A 21 -24.25 34.77 -19.07
N ASP A 22 -24.53 33.58 -18.53
CA ASP A 22 -23.65 32.91 -17.57
C ASP A 22 -22.22 32.77 -18.13
N TYR A 23 -21.22 32.98 -17.26
CA TYR A 23 -19.80 32.93 -17.60
C TYR A 23 -19.36 31.65 -18.32
N GLN A 24 -19.80 30.47 -17.85
CA GLN A 24 -19.45 29.20 -18.51
C GLN A 24 -20.06 29.12 -19.91
N ASN A 25 -21.31 29.53 -20.06
CA ASN A 25 -22.00 29.56 -21.35
C ASN A 25 -21.37 30.59 -22.30
N PHE A 26 -20.88 31.73 -21.79
CA PHE A 26 -20.20 32.75 -22.58
C PHE A 26 -18.87 32.24 -23.14
N GLN A 27 -18.04 31.61 -22.30
CA GLN A 27 -16.77 31.00 -22.73
C GLN A 27 -17.00 29.90 -23.78
N GLU A 28 -18.00 29.05 -23.59
CA GLU A 28 -18.29 27.95 -24.52
C GLU A 28 -18.77 28.47 -25.89
N ILE A 29 -19.60 29.52 -25.90
CA ILE A 29 -20.06 30.16 -27.15
C ILE A 29 -18.88 30.81 -27.89
N CYS A 30 -18.02 31.57 -27.20
CA CYS A 30 -16.84 32.18 -27.79
C CYS A 30 -15.86 31.13 -28.35
N LEU A 31 -15.59 30.07 -27.59
CA LEU A 31 -14.73 28.97 -28.04
C LEU A 31 -15.26 28.32 -29.32
N LYS A 32 -16.56 28.02 -29.38
CA LYS A 32 -17.19 27.38 -30.55
C LYS A 32 -17.30 28.31 -31.76
N LEU A 33 -17.33 29.63 -31.56
CA LEU A 33 -17.30 30.62 -32.64
C LEU A 33 -15.87 31.03 -33.03
N GLY A 34 -14.84 30.47 -32.39
CA GLY A 34 -13.44 30.83 -32.63
C GLY A 34 -13.09 32.26 -32.20
N LEU A 35 -13.86 32.80 -31.26
CA LEU A 35 -13.70 34.16 -30.75
C LEU A 35 -12.89 34.12 -29.45
N ASP A 36 -11.93 35.04 -29.32
CA ASP A 36 -11.26 35.27 -28.04
C ASP A 36 -12.23 35.94 -27.07
N TRP A 37 -12.70 35.18 -26.08
CA TRP A 37 -13.70 35.65 -25.14
C TRP A 37 -13.19 36.81 -24.27
N LEU A 38 -11.87 36.88 -24.01
CA LEU A 38 -11.26 37.98 -23.25
C LEU A 38 -11.29 39.31 -24.01
N ALA A 39 -11.25 39.26 -25.34
CA ALA A 39 -11.32 40.44 -26.19
C ALA A 39 -12.74 40.99 -26.35
N ILE A 40 -13.77 40.22 -25.98
CA ILE A 40 -15.18 40.54 -26.19
C ILE A 40 -15.93 40.73 -24.87
N ALA A 41 -15.46 40.11 -23.78
CA ALA A 41 -16.10 40.22 -22.48
C ALA A 41 -15.96 41.65 -21.93
N ASP A 42 -17.08 42.36 -21.84
CA ASP A 42 -17.18 43.61 -21.08
C ASP A 42 -17.24 43.27 -19.58
N LEU A 43 -16.08 42.94 -19.01
CA LEU A 43 -15.91 42.68 -17.59
C LEU A 43 -15.85 44.03 -16.88
N GLY A 44 -17.03 44.56 -16.54
CA GLY A 44 -17.17 45.81 -15.79
C GLY A 44 -16.23 45.90 -14.57
N GLU A 45 -15.87 47.13 -14.21
CA GLU A 45 -14.81 47.54 -13.28
C GLU A 45 -14.83 46.84 -11.90
N THR A 46 -14.29 45.62 -11.83
CA THR A 46 -13.62 45.04 -10.66
C THR A 46 -12.56 44.05 -11.12
N ALA A 47 -11.45 44.55 -11.64
CA ALA A 47 -10.25 43.75 -11.93
C ALA A 47 -9.00 44.59 -11.60
N PRO A 48 -8.09 44.11 -10.72
CA PRO A 48 -6.80 44.77 -10.52
C PRO A 48 -5.88 44.53 -11.72
N GLU A 49 -5.22 45.61 -12.12
CA GLU A 49 -4.40 45.78 -13.32
C GLU A 49 -3.26 44.76 -13.46
N ALA A 50 -3.16 44.17 -14.66
CA ALA A 50 -1.98 43.46 -15.11
C ALA A 50 -0.96 44.47 -15.67
N GLN A 51 0.15 44.69 -14.94
CA GLN A 51 1.37 45.21 -15.55
C GLN A 51 2.16 44.06 -16.19
N VAL A 52 2.17 44.06 -17.53
CA VAL A 52 3.06 43.26 -18.36
C VAL A 52 4.39 44.00 -18.50
N SER A 53 5.47 43.47 -17.93
CA SER A 53 6.71 43.12 -18.67
C SER A 53 7.92 43.07 -17.74
N ALA A 54 8.40 41.85 -17.48
CA ALA A 54 9.80 41.49 -17.57
C ALA A 54 9.80 39.97 -17.66
N LYS A 55 10.65 39.40 -18.53
CA LYS A 55 10.85 37.95 -18.64
C LYS A 55 10.94 37.35 -17.24
N SER A 56 9.89 36.66 -16.79
CA SER A 56 9.97 35.94 -15.52
C SER A 56 10.66 34.62 -15.82
N GLU A 57 11.85 34.50 -15.25
CA GLU A 57 12.52 33.24 -14.99
C GLU A 57 11.52 32.17 -14.51
N PRO A 58 11.78 30.88 -14.78
CA PRO A 58 10.88 29.81 -14.35
C PRO A 58 10.60 29.97 -12.86
N LYS A 59 9.33 30.18 -12.49
CA LYS A 59 8.90 30.12 -11.10
C LYS A 59 9.36 28.77 -10.57
N SER A 60 10.39 28.77 -9.72
CA SER A 60 10.75 27.59 -8.95
C SER A 60 9.60 27.35 -7.98
N VAL A 61 8.58 26.61 -8.41
CA VAL A 61 7.54 26.13 -7.52
C VAL A 61 8.20 25.07 -6.66
N THR A 62 8.80 25.49 -5.54
CA THR A 62 9.26 24.57 -4.51
C THR A 62 8.03 23.89 -3.95
N ALA A 63 7.95 22.58 -4.13
CA ALA A 63 6.91 21.72 -3.56
C ALA A 63 6.70 22.05 -2.07
N ARG A 64 5.44 22.13 -1.62
CA ARG A 64 5.13 22.24 -0.18
C ARG A 64 5.29 20.87 0.45
N LEU A 65 6.12 20.80 1.48
CA LEU A 65 6.49 19.55 2.13
C LEU A 65 6.05 19.55 3.58
N ASP A 66 5.48 18.44 4.00
CA ASP A 66 5.29 18.09 5.39
C ASP A 66 5.70 16.63 5.58
N TRP A 67 6.89 16.44 6.15
CA TRP A 67 7.47 15.11 6.34
C TRP A 67 6.97 14.39 7.59
N GLY A 68 6.19 15.05 8.48
CA GLY A 68 5.68 14.45 9.71
C GLY A 68 6.71 13.59 10.45
N GLU A 69 6.41 12.30 10.58
CA GLU A 69 7.26 11.28 11.23
C GLU A 69 8.10 10.44 10.25
N ALA A 70 8.39 10.95 9.05
CA ALA A 70 9.16 10.21 8.05
C ALA A 70 10.56 9.83 8.56
N SER A 71 11.04 8.66 8.15
CA SER A 71 12.38 8.19 8.51
C SER A 71 13.49 8.98 7.81
N ASP A 72 14.62 9.19 8.51
CA ASP A 72 15.84 9.69 7.87
C ASP A 72 16.41 8.62 6.91
N VAL A 73 16.68 9.03 5.68
CA VAL A 73 17.19 8.21 4.58
C VAL A 73 18.53 8.72 4.05
N SER A 74 19.27 9.46 4.87
CA SER A 74 20.65 9.89 4.62
C SER A 74 21.57 8.71 4.26
N VAL A 75 21.34 7.56 4.89
CA VAL A 75 21.99 6.28 4.58
C VAL A 75 20.94 5.29 4.06
N PHE A 76 21.10 4.85 2.81
CA PHE A 76 20.18 3.92 2.15
C PHE A 76 20.97 2.94 1.29
N TYR A 77 20.66 1.64 1.40
CA TYR A 77 21.35 0.57 0.68
C TYR A 77 20.36 -0.28 -0.13
N GLY A 78 20.77 -0.67 -1.35
CA GLY A 78 20.02 -1.60 -2.20
C GLY A 78 18.65 -1.06 -2.66
N ARG A 79 17.71 -1.99 -2.90
CA ARG A 79 16.32 -1.72 -3.35
C ARG A 79 16.19 -0.93 -4.65
N THR A 80 17.20 -0.96 -5.52
CA THR A 80 17.20 -0.16 -6.76
C THR A 80 16.05 -0.56 -7.68
N VAL A 81 15.73 -1.85 -7.76
CA VAL A 81 14.62 -2.37 -8.56
C VAL A 81 13.31 -1.83 -8.02
N GLU A 82 13.05 -1.97 -6.72
CA GLU A 82 11.83 -1.52 -6.07
C GLU A 82 11.66 0.01 -6.15
N LEU A 83 12.73 0.78 -5.98
CA LEU A 83 12.71 2.23 -6.18
C LEU A 83 12.32 2.61 -7.61
N GLN A 84 12.92 1.96 -8.62
CA GLN A 84 12.59 2.20 -10.02
C GLN A 84 11.15 1.80 -10.34
N THR A 85 10.67 0.69 -9.79
CA THR A 85 9.27 0.25 -9.92
C THR A 85 8.32 1.29 -9.36
N LEU A 86 8.54 1.75 -8.12
CA LEU A 86 7.70 2.77 -7.50
C LEU A 86 7.74 4.10 -8.28
N GLN A 87 8.93 4.55 -8.69
CA GLN A 87 9.06 5.76 -9.50
C GLN A 87 8.31 5.66 -10.82
N LYS A 88 8.40 4.52 -11.53
CA LYS A 88 7.62 4.27 -12.74
C LYS A 88 6.12 4.34 -12.45
N TRP A 89 5.65 3.62 -11.44
CA TRP A 89 4.22 3.55 -11.12
C TRP A 89 3.65 4.94 -10.76
N ILE A 90 4.38 5.71 -9.95
CA ILE A 90 3.91 7.01 -9.44
C ILE A 90 4.01 8.11 -10.51
N VAL A 91 5.09 8.17 -11.28
CA VAL A 91 5.35 9.27 -12.22
C VAL A 91 4.84 8.96 -13.62
N HIS A 92 5.18 7.80 -14.17
CA HIS A 92 4.86 7.43 -15.55
C HIS A 92 3.48 6.81 -15.68
N ASP A 93 3.20 5.77 -14.88
CA ASP A 93 1.93 5.05 -14.97
C ASP A 93 0.80 5.78 -14.24
N ARG A 94 1.12 6.88 -13.53
CA ARG A 94 0.18 7.76 -12.81
C ARG A 94 -0.76 7.00 -11.87
N CYS A 95 -0.23 6.00 -11.16
CA CYS A 95 -0.98 5.28 -10.15
C CYS A 95 -1.58 6.25 -9.11
N ARG A 96 -2.86 6.09 -8.84
CA ARG A 96 -3.63 6.86 -7.85
C ARG A 96 -3.37 6.34 -6.43
N LEU A 97 -3.14 5.04 -6.30
CA LEU A 97 -2.85 4.38 -5.03
C LEU A 97 -1.77 3.32 -5.20
N VAL A 98 -0.74 3.37 -4.36
CA VAL A 98 0.30 2.35 -4.30
C VAL A 98 0.41 1.79 -2.88
N ALA A 99 0.23 0.48 -2.73
CA ALA A 99 0.43 -0.21 -1.47
C ALA A 99 1.83 -0.82 -1.43
N VAL A 100 2.62 -0.51 -0.41
CA VAL A 100 3.91 -1.17 -0.13
C VAL A 100 3.70 -2.12 1.04
N LEU A 101 3.73 -3.42 0.76
CA LEU A 101 3.46 -4.49 1.72
C LEU A 101 4.74 -5.22 2.11
N GLY A 102 4.71 -5.92 3.24
CA GLY A 102 5.82 -6.75 3.71
C GLY A 102 5.93 -6.79 5.23
N MET A 103 6.85 -7.62 5.74
CA MET A 103 6.99 -7.84 7.18
C MET A 103 7.43 -6.59 7.96
N GLY A 104 7.28 -6.63 9.29
CA GLY A 104 7.88 -5.64 10.17
C GLY A 104 9.41 -5.60 9.99
N GLY A 105 10.00 -4.41 9.94
CA GLY A 105 11.46 -4.26 9.80
C GLY A 105 12.04 -4.55 8.41
N ILE A 106 11.23 -4.88 7.40
CA ILE A 106 11.69 -5.18 6.03
C ILE A 106 12.20 -3.93 5.27
N GLY A 107 11.92 -2.73 5.80
CA GLY A 107 12.33 -1.44 5.23
C GLY A 107 11.26 -0.73 4.38
N LYS A 108 9.96 -1.04 4.54
CA LYS A 108 8.87 -0.36 3.81
C LYS A 108 8.90 1.16 3.99
N THR A 109 8.86 1.62 5.24
CA THR A 109 8.90 3.04 5.63
C THR A 109 10.13 3.74 5.05
N THR A 110 11.31 3.11 5.16
CA THR A 110 12.57 3.63 4.63
C THR A 110 12.57 3.70 3.10
N LEU A 111 12.03 2.68 2.41
CA LEU A 111 11.89 2.68 0.95
C LEU A 111 10.96 3.80 0.48
N VAL A 112 9.81 3.96 1.13
CA VAL A 112 8.86 5.02 0.78
C VAL A 112 9.45 6.40 1.08
N ALA A 113 10.14 6.59 2.21
CA ALA A 113 10.84 7.86 2.49
C ALA A 113 11.89 8.18 1.41
N ARG A 114 12.63 7.16 0.95
CA ARG A 114 13.63 7.33 -0.12
C ARG A 114 12.99 7.66 -1.47
N VAL A 115 11.93 6.97 -1.87
CA VAL A 115 11.25 7.26 -3.14
C VAL A 115 10.58 8.65 -3.11
N THR A 116 9.93 9.01 -2.00
CA THR A 116 9.32 10.33 -1.83
C THR A 116 10.35 11.44 -1.96
N THR A 117 11.55 11.26 -1.40
CA THR A 117 12.67 12.22 -1.56
C THR A 117 13.09 12.37 -3.03
N ASN A 118 13.20 11.26 -3.76
CA ASN A 118 13.55 11.28 -5.18
C ASN A 118 12.47 11.91 -6.07
N LEU A 119 11.20 11.85 -5.65
CA LEU A 119 10.05 12.32 -6.40
C LEU A 119 9.61 13.74 -6.04
N GLN A 120 10.33 14.42 -5.15
CA GLN A 120 9.90 15.71 -4.60
C GLN A 120 9.57 16.76 -5.67
N ALA A 121 10.36 16.82 -6.73
CA ALA A 121 10.18 17.79 -7.81
C ALA A 121 8.97 17.50 -8.72
N ASN A 122 8.32 16.33 -8.58
CA ASN A 122 7.18 15.92 -9.41
C ASN A 122 5.82 16.26 -8.80
N PHE A 123 5.78 16.85 -7.61
CA PHE A 123 4.55 17.11 -6.86
C PHE A 123 4.52 18.55 -6.33
N ASP A 124 3.33 19.14 -6.32
CA ASP A 124 3.09 20.46 -5.73
C ASP A 124 3.03 20.36 -4.20
N TYR A 125 2.49 19.25 -3.69
CA TYR A 125 2.30 18.96 -2.26
C TYR A 125 2.78 17.56 -1.93
N ILE A 126 3.52 17.43 -0.83
CA ILE A 126 3.90 16.15 -0.24
C ILE A 126 3.59 16.19 1.24
N ILE A 127 2.80 15.22 1.72
CA ILE A 127 2.45 15.11 3.13
C ILE A 127 2.57 13.65 3.59
N TRP A 128 3.27 13.48 4.71
CA TRP A 128 3.50 12.18 5.33
C TRP A 128 2.83 12.12 6.70
N ARG A 129 2.04 11.07 6.95
CA ARG A 129 1.44 10.77 8.25
C ARG A 129 1.63 9.32 8.64
N SER A 130 1.99 9.10 9.90
CA SER A 130 2.07 7.78 10.52
C SER A 130 0.74 7.46 11.19
N LEU A 131 0.27 6.23 11.03
CA LEU A 131 -0.94 5.72 11.65
C LEU A 131 -0.65 4.89 12.91
N ARG A 132 0.58 4.91 13.44
CA ARG A 132 0.90 4.19 14.70
C ARG A 132 -0.02 4.56 15.86
N ASN A 133 -0.40 5.84 15.92
CA ASN A 133 -1.42 6.37 16.83
C ASN A 133 -2.55 6.97 15.99
N ALA A 134 -3.17 6.15 15.14
CA ALA A 134 -4.10 6.62 14.13
C ALA A 134 -5.25 7.43 14.75
N PRO A 135 -5.45 8.68 14.34
CA PRO A 135 -6.60 9.45 14.76
C PRO A 135 -7.86 8.94 14.04
N PRO A 136 -9.06 9.30 14.50
CA PRO A 136 -10.26 9.17 13.69
C PRO A 136 -10.09 9.88 12.33
N LEU A 137 -10.73 9.36 11.27
CA LEU A 137 -10.51 9.85 9.91
C LEU A 137 -10.74 11.37 9.75
N ASN A 138 -11.79 11.90 10.38
CA ASN A 138 -12.10 13.33 10.32
C ASN A 138 -10.93 14.20 10.81
N ASN A 139 -10.18 13.76 11.81
CA ASN A 139 -9.02 14.49 12.31
C ASN A 139 -7.84 14.41 11.33
N LEU A 140 -7.64 13.26 10.68
CA LEU A 140 -6.66 13.16 9.59
C LEU A 140 -7.04 14.08 8.43
N LEU A 141 -8.31 14.10 8.02
CA LEU A 141 -8.80 14.99 6.95
C LEU A 141 -8.69 16.47 7.33
N ALA A 142 -8.89 16.82 8.60
CA ALA A 142 -8.72 18.18 9.11
C ALA A 142 -7.27 18.67 9.06
N ASP A 143 -6.31 17.76 8.86
CA ASP A 143 -4.91 18.08 8.67
C ASP A 143 -4.53 18.04 7.18
N LEU A 144 -4.96 17.00 6.45
CA LEU A 144 -4.68 16.86 5.02
C LEU A 144 -5.32 17.96 4.16
N VAL A 145 -6.61 18.25 4.35
CA VAL A 145 -7.36 19.16 3.47
C VAL A 145 -6.86 20.60 3.55
N PRO A 146 -6.65 21.21 4.73
CA PRO A 146 -6.05 22.53 4.82
C PRO A 146 -4.63 22.56 4.24
N PHE A 147 -3.84 21.50 4.40
CA PHE A 147 -2.48 21.45 3.86
C PHE A 147 -2.47 21.52 2.32
N VAL A 148 -3.25 20.67 1.65
CA VAL A 148 -3.30 20.61 0.16
C VAL A 148 -4.09 21.76 -0.47
N SER A 149 -4.72 22.61 0.33
CA SER A 149 -5.51 23.76 -0.12
C SER A 149 -4.88 25.11 0.23
N ASP A 150 -3.64 25.13 0.74
CA ASP A 150 -3.00 26.35 1.26
C ASP A 150 -3.83 27.05 2.34
N GLN A 151 -4.47 26.26 3.22
CA GLN A 151 -5.36 26.71 4.30
C GLN A 151 -6.65 27.39 3.82
N GLN A 152 -7.02 27.23 2.55
CA GLN A 152 -8.25 27.81 1.99
C GLN A 152 -9.51 27.00 2.32
N GLU A 153 -9.35 25.72 2.67
CA GLU A 153 -10.45 24.83 3.01
C GLU A 153 -10.26 24.24 4.41
N THR A 154 -11.31 24.32 5.23
CA THR A 154 -11.33 23.82 6.61
C THR A 154 -12.26 22.63 6.79
N LYS A 155 -13.08 22.29 5.80
CA LYS A 155 -13.98 21.13 5.85
C LYS A 155 -13.21 19.84 5.70
N ALA A 156 -13.17 19.08 6.80
CA ALA A 156 -12.52 17.78 6.91
C ALA A 156 -13.36 16.65 6.26
N GLU A 157 -13.57 16.73 4.95
CA GLU A 157 -14.39 15.78 4.19
C GLU A 157 -13.59 15.15 3.03
N ILE A 158 -13.82 13.86 2.77
CA ILE A 158 -13.15 13.11 1.69
C ILE A 158 -13.34 13.82 0.33
N ASN A 159 -14.56 14.28 0.04
CA ASN A 159 -14.87 14.94 -1.24
C ASN A 159 -14.07 16.24 -1.45
N ARG A 160 -13.75 16.97 -0.36
CA ARG A 160 -12.90 18.16 -0.44
C ARG A 160 -11.45 17.78 -0.67
N LEU A 161 -10.95 16.73 -0.02
CA LEU A 161 -9.63 16.18 -0.32
C LEU A 161 -9.51 15.81 -1.80
N ILE A 162 -10.47 15.04 -2.35
CA ILE A 162 -10.48 14.63 -3.76
C ILE A 162 -10.50 15.82 -4.71
N TYR A 163 -11.25 16.88 -4.39
CA TYR A 163 -11.25 18.11 -5.17
C TYR A 163 -9.84 18.70 -5.32
N TYR A 164 -9.07 18.79 -4.23
CA TYR A 164 -7.69 19.29 -4.30
C TYR A 164 -6.71 18.30 -4.94
N LEU A 165 -6.91 16.99 -4.74
CA LEU A 165 -6.12 15.96 -5.44
C LEU A 165 -6.30 15.99 -6.97
N ARG A 166 -7.42 16.56 -7.45
CA ARG A 166 -7.67 16.84 -8.88
C ARG A 166 -7.02 18.14 -9.33
N SER A 167 -7.12 19.20 -8.53
CA SER A 167 -6.63 20.54 -8.91
C SER A 167 -5.11 20.67 -8.85
N SER A 168 -4.47 19.95 -7.92
CA SER A 168 -3.02 19.98 -7.71
C SER A 168 -2.45 18.58 -7.69
N ARG A 169 -1.15 18.45 -7.98
CA ARG A 169 -0.47 17.17 -7.98
C ARG A 169 0.10 16.90 -6.59
N CYS A 170 -0.58 16.07 -5.81
CA CYS A 170 -0.21 15.75 -4.42
C CYS A 170 0.34 14.33 -4.29
N LEU A 171 1.30 14.14 -3.39
CA LEU A 171 1.77 12.84 -2.91
C LEU A 171 1.43 12.71 -1.44
N LEU A 172 0.47 11.84 -1.13
CA LEU A 172 0.08 11.53 0.25
C LEU A 172 0.77 10.25 0.68
N ILE A 173 1.34 10.21 1.88
CA ILE A 173 1.91 8.99 2.46
C ILE A 173 1.23 8.68 3.79
N LEU A 174 0.67 7.47 3.89
CA LEU A 174 0.07 6.93 5.12
C LEU A 174 0.86 5.69 5.57
N ASP A 175 1.71 5.85 6.58
CA ASP A 175 2.64 4.83 7.05
C ASP A 175 2.05 4.01 8.22
N ASN A 176 2.34 2.71 8.27
CA ASN A 176 1.85 1.75 9.29
C ASN A 176 0.33 1.58 9.28
N TRP A 177 -0.27 1.36 8.11
CA TRP A 177 -1.71 1.17 7.95
C TRP A 177 -2.27 -0.03 8.73
N GLU A 178 -1.47 -1.04 9.01
CA GLU A 178 -1.95 -2.24 9.73
C GLU A 178 -2.51 -1.94 11.13
N THR A 179 -2.16 -0.80 11.74
CA THR A 179 -2.56 -0.45 13.11
C THR A 179 -4.05 -0.19 13.27
N ILE A 180 -4.76 0.11 12.18
CA ILE A 180 -6.20 0.38 12.20
C ILE A 180 -7.03 -0.87 11.87
N PHE A 181 -6.39 -2.04 11.76
CA PHE A 181 -7.08 -3.32 11.64
C PHE A 181 -7.36 -3.96 13.00
N GLN A 182 -8.47 -4.70 13.05
CA GLN A 182 -8.82 -5.54 14.17
C GLN A 182 -7.89 -6.74 14.20
N GLY A 183 -7.13 -6.91 15.29
CA GLY A 183 -6.35 -8.13 15.51
C GLY A 183 -7.28 -9.31 15.79
N GLY A 184 -7.07 -10.46 15.12
CA GLY A 184 -7.85 -11.69 15.33
C GLY A 184 -8.02 -12.54 14.07
N ASP A 185 -8.97 -13.47 14.08
CA ASP A 185 -9.20 -14.51 13.05
C ASP A 185 -9.65 -13.97 11.67
N TYR A 186 -9.93 -12.67 11.56
CA TYR A 186 -10.42 -12.03 10.32
C TYR A 186 -9.45 -10.95 9.85
N VAL A 187 -8.59 -11.31 8.90
CA VAL A 187 -7.66 -10.38 8.24
C VAL A 187 -8.44 -9.31 7.47
N GLY A 188 -8.03 -8.04 7.62
CA GLY A 188 -8.55 -6.92 6.82
C GLY A 188 -9.86 -6.27 7.30
N GLN A 189 -10.34 -6.59 8.52
CA GLN A 189 -11.42 -5.81 9.15
C GLN A 189 -10.84 -4.62 9.91
N TYR A 190 -11.48 -3.46 9.79
CA TYR A 190 -11.07 -2.25 10.52
C TYR A 190 -11.50 -2.32 11.99
N LEU A 191 -10.73 -1.66 12.87
CA LEU A 191 -11.17 -1.39 14.23
C LEU A 191 -12.48 -0.59 14.22
N PRO A 192 -13.40 -0.81 15.18
CA PRO A 192 -14.63 -0.02 15.29
C PRO A 192 -14.33 1.48 15.33
N GLY A 193 -14.95 2.24 14.42
CA GLY A 193 -14.73 3.69 14.26
C GLY A 193 -13.63 4.08 13.26
N TYR A 194 -12.93 3.10 12.67
CA TYR A 194 -11.89 3.32 11.65
C TYR A 194 -12.34 2.91 10.24
N GLU A 195 -13.59 2.49 10.04
CA GLU A 195 -14.15 2.04 8.76
C GLU A 195 -14.07 3.13 7.68
N GLY A 196 -14.11 4.41 8.09
CA GLY A 196 -13.95 5.55 7.19
C GLY A 196 -12.61 5.56 6.44
N TYR A 197 -11.55 4.94 7.00
CA TYR A 197 -10.28 4.80 6.28
C TYR A 197 -10.42 3.90 5.04
N GLY A 198 -11.24 2.84 5.12
CA GLY A 198 -11.60 2.03 3.96
C GLY A 198 -12.36 2.84 2.93
N GLU A 199 -13.32 3.67 3.35
CA GLU A 199 -14.03 4.58 2.44
C GLU A 199 -13.07 5.56 1.74
N LEU A 200 -12.09 6.11 2.46
CA LEU A 200 -11.05 6.96 1.88
C LEU A 200 -10.27 6.23 0.76
N LEU A 201 -9.80 5.00 1.01
CA LEU A 201 -9.10 4.21 -0.01
C LEU A 201 -9.98 3.95 -1.22
N ARG A 202 -11.24 3.58 -1.00
CA ARG A 202 -12.21 3.32 -2.07
C ARG A 202 -12.41 4.56 -2.94
N VAL A 203 -12.67 5.72 -2.33
CA VAL A 203 -12.94 6.96 -3.06
C VAL A 203 -11.70 7.45 -3.82
N ILE A 204 -10.49 7.34 -3.24
CA ILE A 204 -9.23 7.66 -3.94
C ILE A 204 -9.03 6.72 -5.14
N SER A 205 -9.32 5.43 -4.98
CA SER A 205 -9.17 4.44 -6.04
C SER A 205 -10.14 4.69 -7.21
N GLU A 206 -11.40 4.98 -6.91
CA GLU A 206 -12.46 5.20 -7.91
C GLU A 206 -12.33 6.55 -8.62
N ALA A 207 -12.00 7.62 -7.89
CA ALA A 207 -12.02 8.97 -8.43
C ALA A 207 -10.89 9.23 -9.41
N THR A 208 -11.20 9.85 -10.55
CA THR A 208 -10.17 10.40 -11.44
C THR A 208 -9.50 11.60 -10.77
N HIS A 209 -8.19 11.51 -10.56
CA HIS A 209 -7.33 12.59 -10.05
C HIS A 209 -5.89 12.38 -10.52
N GLN A 210 -5.07 13.43 -10.43
CA GLN A 210 -3.67 13.39 -10.86
C GLN A 210 -2.69 13.05 -9.72
N SER A 211 -3.17 13.03 -8.48
CA SER A 211 -2.38 12.75 -7.29
C SER A 211 -2.14 11.26 -7.03
N CYS A 212 -1.26 10.94 -6.07
CA CYS A 212 -0.97 9.57 -5.65
C CYS A 212 -1.01 9.45 -4.12
N LEU A 213 -1.64 8.39 -3.62
CA LEU A 213 -1.53 7.95 -2.23
C LEU A 213 -0.60 6.73 -2.15
N ILE A 214 0.42 6.79 -1.31
CA ILE A 214 1.22 5.62 -0.93
C ILE A 214 0.82 5.21 0.48
N LEU A 215 0.59 3.92 0.69
CA LEU A 215 0.47 3.37 2.03
C LEU A 215 1.48 2.26 2.28
N THR A 216 1.97 2.17 3.51
CA THR A 216 2.77 1.02 3.96
C THR A 216 1.94 0.18 4.91
N SER A 217 1.99 -1.14 4.76
CA SER A 217 1.26 -2.06 5.64
C SER A 217 1.94 -3.42 5.74
N ARG A 218 1.63 -4.19 6.78
CA ARG A 218 1.92 -5.63 6.82
C ARG A 218 0.85 -6.46 6.13
N GLU A 219 -0.38 -5.97 6.17
CA GLU A 219 -1.58 -6.64 5.67
C GLU A 219 -2.19 -5.83 4.52
N LYS A 220 -2.73 -6.51 3.51
CA LYS A 220 -3.37 -5.83 2.37
C LYS A 220 -4.81 -5.42 2.75
N PRO A 221 -5.17 -4.12 2.68
CA PRO A 221 -6.55 -3.69 2.82
C PRO A 221 -7.46 -4.30 1.74
N ALA A 222 -8.68 -4.68 2.11
CA ALA A 222 -9.64 -5.31 1.19
C ALA A 222 -9.97 -4.40 0.00
N GLU A 223 -10.00 -3.09 0.20
CA GLU A 223 -10.23 -2.11 -0.86
C GLU A 223 -9.14 -2.17 -1.92
N ILE A 224 -7.87 -2.33 -1.53
CA ILE A 224 -6.78 -2.46 -2.51
C ILE A 224 -6.94 -3.73 -3.32
N ALA A 225 -7.30 -4.85 -2.68
CA ALA A 225 -7.54 -6.10 -3.39
C ALA A 225 -8.67 -5.99 -4.43
N ALA A 226 -9.67 -5.13 -4.19
CA ALA A 226 -10.78 -4.90 -5.10
C ALA A 226 -10.41 -4.06 -6.34
N PHE A 227 -9.42 -3.17 -6.24
CA PHE A 227 -9.04 -2.24 -7.30
C PHE A 227 -7.68 -2.53 -7.95
N GLU A 228 -6.85 -3.40 -7.37
CA GLU A 228 -5.49 -3.61 -7.88
C GLU A 228 -5.44 -4.35 -9.22
N GLY A 229 -4.46 -3.98 -10.04
CA GLY A 229 -4.20 -4.68 -11.30
C GLY A 229 -2.93 -4.18 -11.98
N VAL A 230 -2.33 -5.04 -12.82
CA VAL A 230 -1.05 -4.74 -13.48
C VAL A 230 -1.13 -3.50 -14.38
N GLU A 231 -2.28 -3.26 -15.01
CA GLU A 231 -2.53 -2.10 -15.87
C GLU A 231 -3.45 -1.06 -15.23
N LEU A 232 -3.83 -1.27 -13.95
CA LEU A 232 -4.71 -0.38 -13.22
C LEU A 232 -3.92 0.68 -12.44
N GLU A 233 -4.64 1.71 -12.00
CA GLU A 233 -4.09 2.83 -11.25
C GLU A 233 -3.91 2.54 -9.76
N VAL A 234 -4.35 1.36 -9.31
CA VAL A 234 -4.06 0.83 -7.98
C VAL A 234 -3.10 -0.34 -8.10
N ARG A 235 -1.97 -0.30 -7.40
CA ARG A 235 -0.96 -1.35 -7.46
C ARG A 235 -0.37 -1.68 -6.10
N THR A 236 0.06 -2.93 -5.96
CA THR A 236 0.71 -3.44 -4.76
C THR A 236 2.14 -3.87 -5.06
N LEU A 237 3.08 -3.40 -4.23
CA LEU A 237 4.46 -3.87 -4.20
C LEU A 237 4.70 -4.61 -2.88
N THR A 238 4.97 -5.91 -2.94
CA THR A 238 5.34 -6.71 -1.77
C THR A 238 6.85 -6.80 -1.64
N LEU A 239 7.40 -6.28 -0.54
CA LEU A 239 8.83 -6.34 -0.25
C LEU A 239 9.22 -7.70 0.31
N GLN A 240 10.32 -8.23 -0.25
CA GLN A 240 10.96 -9.46 0.17
C GLN A 240 12.35 -9.17 0.76
N GLY A 241 12.98 -10.17 1.36
CA GLY A 241 14.40 -10.09 1.73
C GLY A 241 15.30 -9.73 0.54
N SER A 242 16.36 -8.94 0.76
CA SER A 242 17.28 -8.55 -0.31
C SER A 242 18.73 -8.85 0.07
N GLN A 243 19.36 -9.75 -0.68
CA GLN A 243 20.74 -10.17 -0.44
C GLN A 243 21.73 -9.00 -0.47
N GLU A 244 21.54 -8.06 -1.41
CA GLU A 244 22.34 -6.84 -1.49
C GLU A 244 22.29 -6.03 -0.19
N ILE A 245 21.10 -5.91 0.41
CA ILE A 245 20.91 -5.19 1.66
C ILE A 245 21.54 -5.94 2.82
N GLY A 246 21.29 -7.26 2.92
CA GLY A 246 21.90 -8.10 3.94
C GLY A 246 23.42 -7.95 3.95
N GLN A 247 24.06 -8.06 2.78
CA GLN A 247 25.50 -7.90 2.64
C GLN A 247 25.98 -6.49 3.00
N ALA A 248 25.30 -5.44 2.52
CA ALA A 248 25.66 -4.06 2.81
C ALA A 248 25.58 -3.74 4.31
N LEU A 249 24.56 -4.26 5.01
CA LEU A 249 24.40 -4.07 6.46
C LEU A 249 25.46 -4.83 7.26
N VAL A 250 25.75 -6.07 6.88
CA VAL A 250 26.84 -6.86 7.49
C VAL A 250 28.18 -6.14 7.34
N GLN A 251 28.44 -5.53 6.18
CA GLN A 251 29.64 -4.73 5.94
C GLN A 251 29.65 -3.45 6.77
N ALA A 252 28.54 -2.70 6.81
CA ALA A 252 28.42 -1.45 7.55
C ALA A 252 28.57 -1.65 9.07
N LYS A 253 28.14 -2.81 9.60
CA LYS A 253 28.32 -3.19 11.01
C LYS A 253 29.72 -3.66 11.36
N GLY A 254 30.62 -3.81 10.39
CA GLY A 254 32.00 -4.24 10.63
C GLY A 254 32.12 -5.69 11.13
N LEU A 255 31.14 -6.55 10.84
CA LEU A 255 31.15 -7.94 11.30
C LEU A 255 32.37 -8.70 10.74
N SER A 256 33.09 -9.40 11.62
CA SER A 256 34.25 -10.23 11.28
C SER A 256 33.82 -11.64 10.87
N GLY A 257 34.45 -12.22 9.85
CA GLY A 257 34.14 -13.56 9.35
C GLY A 257 34.44 -13.71 7.86
N THR A 258 34.42 -14.95 7.36
CA THR A 258 34.58 -15.22 5.92
C THR A 258 33.35 -14.75 5.14
N GLN A 259 33.50 -14.52 3.83
CA GLN A 259 32.35 -14.16 2.97
C GLN A 259 31.25 -15.22 2.99
N ALA A 260 31.62 -16.50 3.08
CA ALA A 260 30.66 -17.60 3.20
C ALA A 260 29.86 -17.53 4.51
N GLN A 261 30.51 -17.23 5.64
CA GLN A 261 29.82 -17.06 6.93
C GLN A 261 28.89 -15.84 6.95
N LYS A 262 29.30 -14.76 6.30
CA LYS A 262 28.47 -13.55 6.13
C LYS A 262 27.26 -13.82 5.25
N GLN A 263 27.44 -14.60 4.18
CA GLN A 263 26.35 -15.02 3.31
C GLN A 263 25.38 -15.96 4.05
N GLU A 264 25.89 -16.93 4.80
CA GLU A 264 25.07 -17.84 5.62
C GLU A 264 24.24 -17.08 6.67
N LEU A 265 24.81 -16.03 7.28
CA LEU A 265 24.09 -15.15 8.20
C LEU A 265 22.93 -14.45 7.48
N CYS A 266 23.19 -13.84 6.32
CA CYS A 266 22.18 -13.18 5.51
C CYS A 266 21.06 -14.13 5.08
N ASP A 267 21.41 -15.36 4.66
CA ASP A 267 20.46 -16.39 4.25
C ASP A 267 19.61 -16.88 5.44
N ARG A 268 20.22 -17.03 6.62
CA ARG A 268 19.52 -17.44 7.85
C ARG A 268 18.45 -16.45 8.29
N TYR A 269 18.68 -15.16 8.09
CA TYR A 269 17.74 -14.08 8.48
C TYR A 269 16.90 -13.56 7.31
N SER A 270 16.73 -14.38 6.27
CA SER A 270 15.97 -14.08 5.06
C SER A 270 16.29 -12.71 4.47
N ASN A 271 17.55 -12.26 4.61
CA ASN A 271 18.03 -10.98 4.09
C ASN A 271 17.19 -9.75 4.51
N THR A 272 16.63 -9.75 5.73
CA THR A 272 15.81 -8.65 6.24
C THR A 272 16.66 -7.63 7.01
N PRO A 273 16.47 -6.30 6.79
CA PRO A 273 17.33 -5.28 7.37
C PRO A 273 17.38 -5.28 8.89
N LEU A 274 16.22 -5.35 9.55
CA LEU A 274 16.14 -5.28 11.01
C LEU A 274 16.76 -6.51 11.68
N ALA A 275 16.50 -7.72 11.14
CA ALA A 275 17.04 -8.95 11.70
C ALA A 275 18.58 -9.02 11.60
N VAL A 276 19.16 -8.49 10.52
CA VAL A 276 20.63 -8.41 10.34
C VAL A 276 21.25 -7.35 11.26
N LEU A 277 20.54 -6.24 11.54
CA LEU A 277 21.06 -5.11 12.30
C LEU A 277 21.02 -5.29 13.82
N GLU A 278 20.02 -6.00 14.34
CA GLU A 278 19.81 -6.18 15.78
C GLU A 278 20.42 -7.48 16.32
N GLY A 279 20.84 -8.42 15.47
CA GLY A 279 21.47 -9.68 15.88
C GLY A 279 20.53 -10.65 16.63
N ASP A 280 19.45 -10.12 17.20
CA ASP A 280 18.34 -10.83 17.79
C ASP A 280 17.05 -10.50 17.01
N THR A 281 16.55 -11.48 16.28
CA THR A 281 15.30 -12.16 16.60
C THR A 281 14.93 -13.05 15.41
N ASP A 282 15.03 -14.37 15.59
CA ASP A 282 13.99 -15.23 15.04
C ASP A 282 12.66 -14.56 15.45
N GLN A 283 11.88 -14.00 14.52
CA GLN A 283 10.56 -13.46 14.86
C GLN A 283 9.68 -14.65 15.17
N ILE A 284 9.79 -15.10 16.42
CA ILE A 284 9.02 -16.20 16.96
C ILE A 284 7.60 -15.67 17.14
N TRP A 285 6.66 -16.18 16.35
CA TRP A 285 5.26 -15.77 16.43
C TRP A 285 4.54 -16.42 17.59
N SER A 286 4.90 -17.66 17.89
CA SER A 286 4.31 -18.44 18.97
C SER A 286 5.35 -19.37 19.57
N VAL A 287 5.23 -19.59 20.88
CA VAL A 287 5.95 -20.63 21.62
C VAL A 287 4.96 -21.53 22.33
N ALA A 288 5.22 -22.83 22.34
CA ALA A 288 4.43 -23.81 23.07
C ALA A 288 5.35 -24.77 23.81
N PHE A 289 4.98 -25.10 25.05
CA PHE A 289 5.71 -26.09 25.84
C PHE A 289 5.07 -27.46 25.65
N SER A 290 5.88 -28.50 25.56
CA SER A 290 5.37 -29.85 25.58
C SER A 290 4.75 -30.17 26.96
N PRO A 291 3.72 -31.04 27.02
CA PRO A 291 3.06 -31.38 28.28
C PRO A 291 3.99 -32.04 29.32
N ASP A 292 5.05 -32.69 28.86
CA ASP A 292 6.09 -33.28 29.72
C ASP A 292 7.16 -32.27 30.19
N GLY A 293 7.08 -31.02 29.71
CA GLY A 293 7.99 -29.93 30.05
C GLY A 293 9.44 -30.11 29.57
N GLN A 294 9.70 -31.06 28.67
CA GLN A 294 11.06 -31.34 28.17
C GLN A 294 11.39 -30.62 26.86
N SER A 295 10.37 -30.28 26.07
CA SER A 295 10.51 -29.68 24.75
C SER A 295 9.76 -28.34 24.65
N LEU A 296 10.33 -27.43 23.87
CA LEU A 296 9.69 -26.16 23.50
C LEU A 296 9.57 -26.11 21.98
N ALA A 297 8.41 -25.75 21.46
CA ALA A 297 8.21 -25.43 20.06
C ALA A 297 8.24 -23.91 19.87
N SER A 298 8.91 -23.44 18.83
CA SER A 298 8.86 -22.04 18.38
C SER A 298 8.49 -21.99 16.90
N THR A 299 7.52 -21.17 16.54
CA THR A 299 7.15 -20.94 15.14
C THR A 299 7.82 -19.70 14.59
N SER A 300 8.24 -19.73 13.32
CA SER A 300 9.03 -18.65 12.73
C SER A 300 8.50 -18.18 11.39
N VAL A 301 8.86 -16.94 11.06
CA VAL A 301 8.70 -16.33 9.73
C VAL A 301 9.46 -17.07 8.62
N ASP A 302 10.43 -17.93 8.96
CA ASP A 302 11.18 -18.74 8.00
C ASP A 302 10.41 -19.97 7.48
N CYS A 303 9.09 -20.00 7.72
CA CYS A 303 8.17 -21.09 7.40
C CYS A 303 8.50 -22.40 8.13
N THR A 304 9.29 -22.35 9.21
CA THR A 304 9.66 -23.51 10.01
C THR A 304 9.07 -23.46 11.42
N VAL A 305 8.95 -24.64 11.99
CA VAL A 305 8.74 -24.82 13.42
C VAL A 305 9.98 -25.46 14.00
N ARG A 306 10.57 -24.88 15.02
CA ARG A 306 11.76 -25.42 15.68
C ARG A 306 11.36 -26.05 17.01
N LEU A 307 11.86 -27.26 17.24
CA LEU A 307 11.75 -27.96 18.51
C LEU A 307 13.06 -27.83 19.27
N TRP A 308 12.97 -27.41 20.52
CA TRP A 308 14.10 -27.15 21.41
C TRP A 308 14.04 -28.11 22.59
N ASP A 309 15.21 -28.56 23.02
CA ASP A 309 15.35 -29.23 24.31
C ASP A 309 15.53 -28.17 25.40
N ILE A 310 14.64 -28.18 26.40
CA ILE A 310 14.59 -27.13 27.43
C ILE A 310 15.81 -27.18 28.35
N HIS A 311 16.30 -28.38 28.67
CA HIS A 311 17.39 -28.57 29.63
C HIS A 311 18.74 -28.14 29.06
N THR A 312 18.92 -28.32 27.75
CA THR A 312 20.17 -28.02 27.06
C THR A 312 20.13 -26.70 26.28
N GLY A 313 18.95 -26.15 26.03
CA GLY A 313 18.74 -24.93 25.25
C GLY A 313 19.08 -25.07 23.76
N LYS A 314 19.30 -26.30 23.28
CA LYS A 314 19.69 -26.57 21.88
C LYS A 314 18.48 -26.92 21.03
N THR A 315 18.50 -26.50 19.76
CA THR A 315 17.52 -26.94 18.77
C THR A 315 17.68 -28.43 18.51
N ARG A 316 16.63 -29.19 18.81
CA ARG A 316 16.57 -30.64 18.58
C ARG A 316 16.16 -30.94 17.14
N LYS A 317 15.18 -30.21 16.59
CA LYS A 317 14.67 -30.40 15.22
C LYS A 317 14.17 -29.09 14.59
N ILE A 318 14.18 -29.07 13.25
CA ILE A 318 13.57 -28.02 12.43
C ILE A 318 12.56 -28.70 11.51
N LEU A 319 11.28 -28.41 11.73
CA LEU A 319 10.16 -28.94 10.97
C LEU A 319 9.93 -28.04 9.77
N ARG A 320 10.13 -28.60 8.57
CA ARG A 320 10.00 -27.90 7.29
C ARG A 320 8.86 -28.51 6.50
N GLY A 321 8.01 -27.68 5.93
CA GLY A 321 6.90 -28.15 5.09
C GLY A 321 5.74 -27.16 4.93
N HIS A 322 5.68 -26.11 5.75
CA HIS A 322 4.83 -24.96 5.45
C HIS A 322 5.43 -24.15 4.30
N THR A 323 4.55 -23.62 3.45
CA THR A 323 4.93 -22.81 2.28
C THR A 323 4.78 -21.31 2.54
N HIS A 324 4.30 -20.94 3.73
CA HIS A 324 4.19 -19.57 4.21
C HIS A 324 4.45 -19.50 5.73
N TRP A 325 4.40 -18.30 6.30
CA TRP A 325 4.65 -18.02 7.72
C TRP A 325 3.86 -18.92 8.67
N VAL A 326 4.55 -19.48 9.66
CA VAL A 326 3.89 -20.27 10.71
C VAL A 326 3.51 -19.36 11.87
N LEU A 327 2.21 -19.17 12.04
CA LEU A 327 1.64 -18.17 12.92
C LEU A 327 1.48 -18.69 14.35
N CYS A 328 1.14 -19.98 14.50
CA CYS A 328 0.93 -20.62 15.78
C CYS A 328 1.41 -22.07 15.78
N ALA A 329 1.77 -22.58 16.96
CA ALA A 329 1.92 -24.01 17.19
C ALA A 329 1.52 -24.37 18.61
N ASP A 330 1.02 -25.58 18.79
CA ASP A 330 0.63 -26.12 20.09
C ASP A 330 0.84 -27.63 20.16
N PHE A 331 1.10 -28.15 21.36
CA PHE A 331 1.30 -29.57 21.59
C PHE A 331 -0.01 -30.27 21.96
N SER A 332 -0.15 -31.52 21.52
CA SER A 332 -1.22 -32.40 22.01
C SER A 332 -0.85 -32.98 23.38
N ASP A 333 -1.81 -32.99 24.31
CA ASP A 333 -1.66 -33.56 25.65
C ASP A 333 -1.68 -35.09 25.69
N ARG A 334 -2.08 -35.75 24.59
CA ARG A 334 -2.34 -37.20 24.57
C ARG A 334 -1.43 -37.99 23.63
N GLU A 335 -0.86 -37.33 22.62
CA GLU A 335 0.00 -37.92 21.61
C GLU A 335 1.21 -37.03 21.40
N ALA A 336 2.35 -37.58 20.98
CA ALA A 336 3.57 -36.82 20.68
C ALA A 336 3.44 -36.06 19.34
N ILE A 337 2.36 -35.27 19.21
CA ILE A 337 2.01 -34.50 18.03
C ILE A 337 2.08 -33.01 18.35
N LEU A 338 2.73 -32.27 17.47
CA LEU A 338 2.68 -30.81 17.43
C LEU A 338 1.74 -30.39 16.30
N VAL A 339 0.84 -29.46 16.57
CA VAL A 339 -0.01 -28.83 15.56
C VAL A 339 0.58 -27.46 15.24
N SER A 340 0.63 -27.08 13.96
CA SER A 340 0.98 -25.71 13.57
C SER A 340 0.04 -25.14 12.52
N GLY A 341 -0.34 -23.88 12.71
CA GLY A 341 -1.16 -23.12 11.78
C GLY A 341 -0.31 -22.13 10.99
N SER A 342 -0.53 -22.05 9.69
CA SER A 342 0.25 -21.23 8.77
C SER A 342 -0.63 -20.36 7.88
N ALA A 343 -0.06 -19.23 7.46
CA ALA A 343 -0.63 -18.36 6.45
C ALA A 343 -0.71 -19.01 5.05
N ASP A 344 -0.22 -20.24 4.86
CA ASP A 344 -0.44 -21.05 3.65
C ASP A 344 -1.84 -21.68 3.58
N ALA A 345 -2.73 -21.28 4.50
CA ALA A 345 -4.07 -21.82 4.67
C ALA A 345 -4.10 -23.32 5.04
N THR A 346 -3.00 -23.83 5.61
CA THR A 346 -2.93 -25.20 6.11
C THR A 346 -2.62 -25.26 7.60
N ILE A 347 -3.14 -26.31 8.23
CA ILE A 347 -2.75 -26.74 9.57
C ILE A 347 -1.99 -28.04 9.41
N LYS A 348 -0.78 -28.13 9.95
CA LYS A 348 0.04 -29.35 9.88
C LYS A 348 0.15 -30.01 11.25
N LEU A 349 0.03 -31.33 11.24
CA LEU A 349 0.29 -32.19 12.39
C LEU A 349 1.65 -32.84 12.18
N TRP A 350 2.54 -32.64 13.15
CA TRP A 350 3.91 -33.13 13.12
C TRP A 350 4.10 -34.15 14.21
N ASP A 351 4.72 -35.28 13.89
CA ASP A 351 5.22 -36.18 14.91
C ASP A 351 6.47 -35.54 15.54
N VAL A 352 6.43 -35.32 16.84
CA VAL A 352 7.51 -34.64 17.60
C VAL A 352 8.78 -35.50 17.63
N ASN A 353 8.63 -36.82 17.64
CA ASN A 353 9.74 -37.77 17.72
C ASN A 353 10.44 -37.94 16.38
N THR A 354 9.71 -38.04 15.27
CA THR A 354 10.27 -38.22 13.92
C THR A 354 10.55 -36.88 13.23
N GLY A 355 9.79 -35.84 13.55
CA GLY A 355 9.83 -34.53 12.90
C GLY A 355 9.13 -34.51 11.54
N GLU A 356 8.39 -35.56 11.20
CA GLU A 356 7.68 -35.67 9.93
C GLU A 356 6.26 -35.10 10.03
N CYS A 357 5.78 -34.54 8.92
CA CYS A 357 4.39 -34.09 8.80
C CYS A 357 3.49 -35.31 8.63
N VAL A 358 2.74 -35.66 9.68
CA VAL A 358 1.79 -36.78 9.70
C VAL A 358 0.55 -36.46 8.87
N LYS A 359 0.05 -35.22 8.98
CA LYS A 359 -1.16 -34.81 8.28
C LYS A 359 -1.16 -33.32 7.98
N THR A 360 -1.65 -32.96 6.80
CA THR A 360 -1.99 -31.57 6.46
C THR A 360 -3.50 -31.45 6.39
N LEU A 361 -4.06 -30.57 7.20
CA LEU A 361 -5.46 -30.19 7.19
C LEU A 361 -5.59 -28.88 6.42
N ILE A 362 -6.61 -28.79 5.60
CA ILE A 362 -6.96 -27.60 4.82
C ILE A 362 -8.44 -27.37 5.09
N ALA A 363 -8.82 -26.13 5.40
CA ALA A 363 -10.24 -25.80 5.50
C ALA A 363 -10.91 -26.00 4.14
N GLU A 364 -12.12 -26.57 4.12
CA GLU A 364 -12.88 -26.70 2.88
C GLU A 364 -13.07 -25.33 2.25
N ARG A 365 -12.54 -25.15 1.05
CA ARG A 365 -12.65 -23.88 0.33
C ARG A 365 -14.08 -23.73 -0.15
N ALA A 366 -14.57 -22.49 -0.20
CA ALA A 366 -15.98 -22.19 -0.50
C ALA A 366 -16.48 -22.77 -1.83
N TYR A 367 -15.59 -23.07 -2.78
CA TYR A 367 -15.91 -23.63 -4.08
C TYR A 367 -15.14 -24.92 -4.38
N GLU A 368 -14.64 -25.64 -3.37
CA GLU A 368 -13.87 -26.88 -3.54
C GLU A 368 -14.64 -27.90 -4.40
N GLY A 369 -14.06 -28.29 -5.54
CA GLY A 369 -14.68 -29.23 -6.49
C GLY A 369 -15.80 -28.64 -7.35
N MET A 370 -16.09 -27.34 -7.26
CA MET A 370 -17.11 -26.69 -8.08
C MET A 370 -16.67 -26.64 -9.54
N ASN A 371 -17.39 -27.33 -10.43
CA ASN A 371 -17.10 -27.30 -11.86
C ASN A 371 -17.55 -25.96 -12.48
N ILE A 372 -16.60 -25.17 -12.98
CA ILE A 372 -16.82 -23.87 -13.62
C ILE A 372 -16.57 -23.90 -15.15
N THR A 373 -16.59 -25.10 -15.73
CA THR A 373 -16.44 -25.31 -17.18
C THR A 373 -17.62 -24.70 -17.93
N GLY A 374 -17.35 -23.91 -18.97
CA GLY A 374 -18.39 -23.28 -19.80
C GLY A 374 -19.19 -22.15 -19.15
N VAL A 375 -18.84 -21.69 -17.94
CA VAL A 375 -19.51 -20.55 -17.29
C VAL A 375 -19.29 -19.27 -18.10
N THR A 376 -20.38 -18.57 -18.41
CA THR A 376 -20.40 -17.28 -19.12
C THR A 376 -20.81 -16.15 -18.19
N GLY A 377 -20.42 -14.91 -18.49
CA GLY A 377 -20.77 -13.73 -17.69
C GLY A 377 -19.85 -13.44 -16.49
N ILE A 378 -18.77 -14.23 -16.32
CA ILE A 378 -17.68 -13.94 -15.37
C ILE A 378 -16.39 -13.61 -16.11
N THR A 379 -15.59 -12.70 -15.55
CA THR A 379 -14.29 -12.31 -16.08
C THR A 379 -13.24 -13.40 -15.85
N ALA A 380 -12.13 -13.36 -16.60
CA ALA A 380 -11.00 -14.27 -16.37
C ALA A 380 -10.43 -14.15 -14.94
N ALA A 381 -10.44 -12.95 -14.36
CA ALA A 381 -10.01 -12.69 -12.98
C ALA A 381 -10.96 -13.33 -11.95
N GLN A 382 -12.28 -13.23 -12.18
CA GLN A 382 -13.28 -13.91 -11.34
C GLN A 382 -13.14 -15.44 -11.46
N LYS A 383 -12.84 -15.95 -12.65
CA LYS A 383 -12.58 -17.37 -12.88
C LYS A 383 -11.33 -17.86 -12.14
N LEU A 384 -10.25 -17.08 -12.17
CA LEU A 384 -9.04 -17.35 -11.39
C LEU A 384 -9.31 -17.30 -9.88
N THR A 385 -10.13 -16.36 -9.43
CA THR A 385 -10.54 -16.25 -8.02
C THR A 385 -11.33 -17.48 -7.59
N LEU A 386 -12.29 -17.94 -8.41
CA LEU A 386 -13.05 -19.16 -8.15
C LEU A 386 -12.14 -20.40 -8.09
N LYS A 387 -11.16 -20.52 -9.01
CA LYS A 387 -10.15 -21.59 -8.96
C LYS A 387 -9.29 -21.52 -7.69
N ALA A 388 -8.87 -20.32 -7.27
CA ALA A 388 -8.12 -20.12 -6.03
C ALA A 388 -8.94 -20.52 -4.79
N LEU A 389 -10.27 -20.38 -4.86
CA LEU A 389 -11.22 -20.80 -3.85
C LEU A 389 -11.73 -22.25 -4.03
N GLY A 390 -11.05 -23.07 -4.86
CA GLY A 390 -11.27 -24.51 -4.95
C GLY A 390 -12.05 -25.00 -6.18
N ALA A 391 -12.52 -24.11 -7.05
CA ALA A 391 -13.26 -24.51 -8.25
C ALA A 391 -12.36 -25.22 -9.28
N VAL A 392 -12.93 -26.19 -9.99
CA VAL A 392 -12.27 -26.98 -11.04
C VAL A 392 -12.82 -26.62 -12.42
N GLU A 393 -11.95 -26.60 -13.41
CA GLU A 393 -12.33 -26.46 -14.81
C GLU A 393 -11.75 -27.65 -15.55
N GLU A 394 -12.60 -28.46 -16.15
CA GLU A 394 -12.22 -29.60 -16.97
C GLU A 394 -12.07 -29.11 -18.42
N GLU A 395 -11.05 -29.60 -19.12
CA GLU A 395 -10.80 -29.27 -20.54
C GLU A 395 -11.76 -29.98 -21.49
#